data_AF-A0A2V9L883-F1
#
_entry.id   AF-A0A2V9L883-F1
#
_cell.length_a   1.000
_cell.length_b   1.000
_cell.length_c   1.000
_cell.angle_alpha   90.00
_cell.angle_beta   90.00
_cell.angle_gamma   90.00
#
_symmetry.space_group_name_H-M   'P 1'
#
loop_
_entity.id
_entity.type
_entity.pdbx_description
1 polymer ?
#
loop_
_entity_poly.entity_id
_entity_poly.type
_entity_poly.pdbx_seq_one_letter_code
_entity_poly.pdbx_strand_id
1 'polypeptide(L)'
;AKKRCGLRELQQRLTQLSVCNPPLKCTAELSEFLTRDVVSLRGAGLKAHEDGLDAIVCAYIAYYYWFHFPAGARLFGDVDSGYIIVPARPNDPPEPNLNRSRWNPMTRETEGV
;
A
#
# COMPACT_ATOMS: atom_id res chain seq x y z
N ALA A 1 17.60 5.75 -19.50
CA ALA A 1 18.11 6.46 -18.29
C ALA A 1 16.99 6.80 -17.31
N LYS A 2 15.95 7.57 -17.70
CA LYS A 2 14.85 8.02 -16.81
C LYS A 2 14.19 6.91 -15.99
N LYS A 3 13.78 5.80 -16.63
CA LYS A 3 13.14 4.66 -15.94
C LYS A 3 13.97 4.11 -14.77
N ARG A 4 15.27 3.90 -14.98
CA ARG A 4 16.16 3.37 -13.93
C ARG A 4 16.36 4.36 -12.78
N CYS A 5 16.38 5.66 -13.07
CA CYS A 5 16.41 6.70 -12.05
C CYS A 5 15.14 6.61 -11.17
N GLY A 6 13.96 6.51 -11.79
CA GLY A 6 12.69 6.36 -11.08
C GLY A 6 12.61 5.10 -10.21
N LEU A 7 13.10 3.95 -10.70
CA LEU A 7 13.14 2.72 -9.89
C LEU A 7 14.07 2.85 -8.68
N ARG A 8 15.22 3.51 -8.82
CA ARG A 8 16.13 3.77 -7.69
C ARG A 8 15.51 4.72 -6.67
N GLU A 9 14.80 5.75 -7.14
CA GLU A 9 14.07 6.66 -6.27
C GLU A 9 12.97 5.92 -5.49
N LEU A 10 12.21 5.05 -6.17
CA LEU A 10 11.18 4.24 -5.53
C LEU A 10 11.77 3.29 -4.47
N GLN A 11 12.87 2.61 -4.77
CA GLN A 11 13.61 1.80 -3.79
C GLN A 11 13.99 2.60 -2.54
N GLN A 12 14.53 3.81 -2.72
CA GLN A 12 14.90 4.69 -1.61
C GLN A 12 13.69 5.08 -0.76
N ARG A 13 12.56 5.44 -1.39
CA ARG A 13 11.32 5.79 -0.70
C ARG A 13 10.75 4.61 0.08
N LEU A 14 10.74 3.41 -0.49
CA LEU A 14 10.27 2.20 0.18
C LEU A 14 11.11 1.86 1.43
N THR A 15 12.43 2.03 1.37
CA THR A 15 13.30 1.83 2.55
C THR A 15 12.98 2.80 3.69
N GLN A 16 12.60 4.05 3.37
CA GLN A 16 12.22 5.06 4.37
C GLN A 16 10.91 4.74 5.09
N LEU A 17 10.05 3.87 4.54
CA LEU A 17 8.81 3.47 5.20
C LEU A 17 9.03 2.68 6.50
N SER A 18 10.25 2.20 6.76
CA SER A 18 10.61 1.54 8.02
C SER A 18 10.43 2.43 9.26
N VAL A 19 10.52 3.76 9.11
CA VAL A 19 10.33 4.74 10.19
C VAL A 19 8.96 5.43 10.16
N CYS A 20 8.11 5.07 9.19
CA CYS A 20 6.75 5.60 9.09
C CYS A 20 5.77 4.83 9.99
N ASN A 21 4.54 5.34 10.09
CA ASN A 21 3.44 4.68 10.79
C ASN A 21 2.32 4.32 9.80
N PRO A 22 2.00 3.04 9.56
CA PRO A 22 2.68 1.87 10.11
C PRO A 22 4.05 1.62 9.45
N PRO A 23 4.99 0.98 10.15
CA PRO A 23 6.32 0.72 9.61
C PRO A 23 6.29 -0.43 8.60
N LEU A 24 7.01 -0.29 7.48
CA LEU A 24 7.35 -1.42 6.62
C LEU A 24 8.52 -2.18 7.25
N LYS A 25 8.24 -3.34 7.86
CA LYS A 25 9.28 -4.17 8.48
C LYS A 25 10.17 -4.78 7.39
N CYS A 26 11.41 -4.33 7.30
CA CYS A 26 12.38 -4.85 6.36
C CYS A 26 12.99 -6.16 6.89
N THR A 27 12.58 -7.29 6.32
CA THR A 27 13.32 -8.55 6.48
C THR A 27 14.64 -8.47 5.70
N ALA A 28 15.53 -9.45 5.89
CA ALA A 28 16.77 -9.52 5.14
C ALA A 28 16.52 -9.60 3.62
N GLU A 29 15.54 -10.41 3.21
CA GLU A 29 15.16 -10.63 1.82
C GLU A 29 14.57 -9.36 1.20
N LEU A 30 13.69 -8.66 1.92
CA LEU A 30 13.14 -7.39 1.44
C LEU A 30 14.22 -6.32 1.33
N SER A 31 15.16 -6.26 2.28
CA SER A 31 16.27 -5.32 2.24
C SER A 31 17.19 -5.58 1.05
N GLU A 32 17.52 -6.85 0.78
CA GLU A 32 18.30 -7.24 -0.39
C GLU A 32 17.58 -6.86 -1.68
N PHE A 33 16.27 -7.12 -1.76
CA PHE A 33 15.46 -6.74 -2.91
C PHE A 33 15.46 -5.21 -3.12
N LEU A 34 15.22 -4.42 -2.08
CA LEU A 34 15.16 -2.95 -2.17
C LEU A 34 16.52 -2.31 -2.46
N THR A 35 17.64 -2.97 -2.15
CA THR A 35 19.00 -2.46 -2.38
C THR A 35 19.66 -2.99 -3.66
N ARG A 36 19.00 -3.92 -4.37
CA ARG A 36 19.49 -4.49 -5.63
C ARG A 36 19.80 -3.41 -6.67
N ASP A 37 20.98 -3.51 -7.30
CA ASP A 37 21.41 -2.56 -8.33
C ASP A 37 20.61 -2.71 -9.64
N VAL A 38 19.70 -1.77 -9.87
CA VAL A 38 18.88 -1.68 -11.09
C VAL A 38 19.72 -1.49 -12.36
N VAL A 39 20.94 -0.95 -12.25
CA VAL A 39 21.83 -0.74 -13.41
C VAL A 39 22.37 -2.06 -13.94
N SER A 40 22.43 -3.11 -13.12
CA SER A 40 22.82 -4.46 -13.54
C SER A 40 21.70 -5.21 -14.30
N LEU A 41 20.43 -4.87 -14.07
CA LEU A 41 19.28 -5.64 -14.56
C LEU A 41 18.90 -5.33 -16.02
N ARG A 42 18.49 -6.36 -16.78
CA ARG A 42 18.09 -6.26 -18.20
C ARG A 42 16.87 -7.12 -18.49
N GLY A 43 16.17 -6.80 -19.59
CA GLY A 43 15.06 -7.59 -20.13
C GLY A 43 14.02 -7.96 -19.06
N ALA A 44 13.69 -9.26 -19.01
CA ALA A 44 12.73 -9.81 -18.06
C ALA A 44 13.12 -9.58 -16.58
N GLY A 45 14.42 -9.60 -16.25
CA GLY A 45 14.88 -9.36 -14.88
C GLY A 45 14.62 -7.92 -14.42
N LEU A 46 14.75 -6.94 -15.31
CA LEU A 46 14.41 -5.55 -14.99
C LEU A 46 12.89 -5.39 -14.83
N LYS A 47 12.09 -6.04 -15.67
CA LYS A 47 10.62 -6.02 -15.56
C LYS A 47 10.15 -6.69 -14.27
N ALA A 48 10.68 -7.86 -13.92
CA ALA A 48 10.31 -8.55 -12.68
C ALA A 48 10.65 -7.72 -11.43
N HIS A 49 11.75 -6.97 -11.47
CA HIS A 49 12.13 -6.07 -10.38
C HIS A 49 11.17 -4.89 -10.23
N GLU A 50 10.77 -4.28 -11.35
CA GLU A 50 9.74 -3.23 -11.39
C GLU A 50 8.39 -3.76 -10.88
N ASP A 51 7.91 -4.89 -11.43
CA ASP A 51 6.64 -5.50 -11.01
C ASP A 51 6.65 -5.84 -9.50
N GLY A 52 7.80 -6.26 -8.95
CA GLY A 52 7.97 -6.51 -7.52
C GLY A 52 7.95 -5.24 -6.66
N LEU A 53 8.54 -4.14 -7.12
CA LEU A 53 8.44 -2.84 -6.44
C LEU A 53 6.98 -2.35 -6.44
N ASP A 54 6.28 -2.48 -7.56
CA ASP A 54 4.87 -2.11 -7.69
C ASP A 54 3.98 -2.96 -6.77
N ALA A 55 4.26 -4.25 -6.64
CA ALA A 55 3.56 -5.14 -5.71
C ALA A 55 3.79 -4.73 -4.24
N ILE A 56 5.01 -4.36 -3.86
CA ILE A 56 5.32 -3.86 -2.51
C ILE A 56 4.55 -2.57 -2.22
N VAL A 57 4.52 -1.63 -3.17
CA VAL A 57 3.74 -0.39 -3.05
C VAL A 57 2.25 -0.70 -2.86
N CYS A 58 1.70 -1.57 -3.70
CA CYS A 58 0.29 -1.97 -3.63
C CYS A 58 -0.06 -2.60 -2.28
N ALA A 59 0.75 -3.55 -1.80
CA ALA A 59 0.57 -4.19 -0.51
C ALA A 59 0.70 -3.21 0.65
N TYR A 60 1.67 -2.29 0.60
CA TYR A 60 1.86 -1.29 1.65
C TYR A 60 0.70 -0.31 1.72
N ILE A 61 0.13 0.13 0.59
CA ILE A 61 -1.07 0.99 0.57
C ILE A 61 -2.26 0.28 1.23
N ALA A 62 -2.48 -0.99 0.89
CA ALA A 62 -3.54 -1.78 1.52
C ALA A 62 -3.32 -1.92 3.04
N TYR A 63 -2.09 -2.20 3.47
CA TYR A 63 -1.72 -2.28 4.88
C TYR A 63 -1.88 -0.94 5.61
N TYR A 64 -1.46 0.16 4.99
CA TYR A 64 -1.61 1.52 5.52
C TYR A 64 -3.07 1.82 5.83
N TYR A 65 -3.97 1.53 4.88
CA TYR A 65 -5.40 1.75 5.09
C TYR A 65 -5.96 0.83 6.16
N TRP A 66 -5.66 -0.46 6.11
CA TRP A 66 -6.12 -1.39 7.15
C TRP A 66 -5.69 -0.94 8.56
N PHE A 67 -4.47 -0.43 8.70
CA PHE A 67 -3.91 0.02 9.97
C PHE A 67 -4.57 1.30 10.50
N HIS A 68 -4.80 2.30 9.65
CA HIS A 68 -5.31 3.62 10.06
C HIS A 68 -6.83 3.77 10.01
N PHE A 69 -7.54 2.86 9.35
CA PHE A 69 -8.99 2.93 9.23
C PHE A 69 -9.69 2.70 10.59
N PRO A 70 -10.81 3.39 10.89
CA PRO A 70 -11.56 4.33 10.05
C PRO A 70 -11.07 5.79 10.11
N ALA A 71 -10.11 6.12 10.97
CA ALA A 71 -9.76 7.52 11.22
C ALA A 71 -8.83 8.14 10.16
N GLY A 72 -7.98 7.34 9.50
CA GLY A 72 -6.98 7.85 8.56
C GLY A 72 -7.38 7.81 7.08
N ALA A 73 -8.60 7.38 6.75
CA ALA A 73 -9.06 7.34 5.36
C ALA A 73 -10.58 7.41 5.24
N ARG A 74 -11.04 7.92 4.09
CA ARG A 74 -12.44 8.03 3.69
C ARG A 74 -12.74 7.03 2.60
N LEU A 75 -13.93 6.43 2.66
CA LEU A 75 -14.41 5.44 1.71
C LEU A 75 -15.63 5.99 0.98
N PHE A 76 -15.55 6.10 -0.34
CA PHE A 76 -16.64 6.51 -1.21
C PHE A 76 -17.14 5.33 -2.04
N GLY A 77 -18.45 5.31 -2.30
CA GLY A 77 -19.09 4.29 -3.13
C GLY A 77 -19.60 3.07 -2.36
N ASP A 78 -19.97 2.04 -3.10
CA ASP A 78 -20.61 0.81 -2.62
C ASP A 78 -20.28 -0.39 -3.53
N VAL A 79 -20.93 -1.52 -3.30
CA VAL A 79 -20.69 -2.75 -4.07
C VAL A 79 -21.13 -2.62 -5.53
N ASP A 80 -22.12 -1.78 -5.82
CA ASP A 80 -22.70 -1.63 -7.16
C ASP A 80 -21.91 -0.62 -8.00
N SER A 81 -21.40 0.44 -7.36
CA SER A 81 -20.65 1.53 -8.00
C SER A 81 -19.12 1.39 -7.88
N GLY A 82 -18.64 0.48 -7.03
CA GLY A 82 -17.23 0.34 -6.68
C GLY A 82 -16.81 1.28 -5.56
N TYR A 83 -15.60 1.06 -5.04
CA TYR A 83 -15.07 1.81 -3.90
C TYR A 83 -13.87 2.67 -4.28
N ILE A 84 -13.81 3.89 -3.74
CA ILE A 84 -12.64 4.78 -3.78
C ILE A 84 -12.21 5.07 -2.35
N ILE A 85 -10.93 4.84 -2.04
CA ILE A 85 -10.33 5.16 -0.74
C ILE A 85 -9.46 6.40 -0.87
N VAL A 86 -9.68 7.38 0.00
CA VAL A 86 -8.94 8.65 0.03
C VAL A 86 -8.30 8.85 1.41
N PRO A 87 -7.00 9.11 1.53
CA PRO A 87 -6.38 9.44 2.81
C PRO A 87 -7.04 10.66 3.46
N ALA A 88 -7.31 10.58 4.76
CA ALA A 88 -7.84 11.71 5.52
C ALA A 88 -6.75 12.77 5.72
N ARG A 89 -7.10 14.05 5.58
CA ARG A 89 -6.22 15.17 5.91
C ARG A 89 -6.35 15.50 7.40
N PRO A 90 -5.31 16.09 8.04
CA PRO A 90 -5.35 16.42 9.47
C PRO A 90 -6.55 17.28 9.92
N ASN A 91 -7.17 18.03 8.99
CA ASN A 91 -8.30 18.91 9.25
C ASN A 91 -9.61 18.43 8.61
N ASP A 92 -9.64 17.21 8.06
CA ASP A 92 -10.89 16.65 7.57
C ASP A 92 -11.79 16.33 8.77
N PRO A 93 -13.10 16.65 8.72
CA PRO A 93 -14.03 16.21 9.75
C PRO A 93 -14.04 14.68 9.79
N PRO A 94 -14.19 14.07 10.99
CA PRO A 94 -14.29 12.63 11.10
C PRO A 94 -15.48 12.14 10.27
N GLU A 95 -15.28 11.08 9.49
CA GLU A 95 -16.35 10.50 8.66
C GLU A 95 -17.52 10.04 9.56
N PRO A 96 -18.70 10.67 9.44
CA PRO A 96 -19.72 10.59 10.49
C PRO A 96 -20.43 9.22 10.60
N ASN A 97 -20.17 8.27 9.69
CA ASN A 97 -20.96 7.03 9.60
C ASN A 97 -20.16 5.79 9.15
N LEU A 98 -18.85 5.74 9.41
CA LEU A 98 -18.05 4.57 9.09
C LEU A 98 -18.15 3.50 10.19
N ASN A 99 -19.20 2.68 10.12
CA ASN A 99 -19.33 1.50 10.97
C ASN A 99 -18.18 0.53 10.66
N ARG A 100 -17.27 0.32 11.62
CA ARG A 100 -16.14 -0.63 11.52
C ARG A 100 -16.59 -2.04 11.11
N SER A 101 -17.82 -2.44 11.46
CA SER A 101 -18.42 -3.72 11.06
C SER A 101 -18.56 -3.87 9.54
N ARG A 102 -18.75 -2.78 8.79
CA ARG A 102 -18.86 -2.80 7.33
C ARG A 102 -17.50 -3.05 6.64
N TRP A 103 -16.40 -2.80 7.36
CA TRP A 103 -15.01 -2.96 6.89
C TRP A 103 -14.35 -4.26 7.38
N ASN A 104 -15.03 -5.14 8.12
CA ASN A 104 -14.41 -6.39 8.54
C ASN A 104 -14.45 -7.43 7.41
N PRO A 105 -13.33 -7.77 6.75
CA PRO A 105 -13.32 -8.79 5.69
C PRO A 105 -13.59 -10.20 6.24
N MET A 106 -13.51 -10.40 7.57
CA MET A 106 -13.60 -11.70 8.23
C MET A 106 -14.99 -12.05 8.81
N THR A 107 -15.98 -11.15 8.76
CA THR A 107 -17.34 -11.42 9.31
C THR A 107 -18.45 -11.44 8.26
N ARG A 108 -18.14 -11.68 6.98
CA ARG A 108 -19.16 -11.80 5.92
C ARG A 108 -19.57 -13.24 5.60
N GLU A 109 -19.51 -14.16 6.57
CA GLU A 109 -20.05 -15.52 6.40
C GLU A 109 -21.26 -15.85 7.31
N THR A 110 -21.87 -14.88 8.00
CA THR A 110 -23.00 -15.19 8.91
C THR A 110 -24.24 -14.32 8.74
N GLU A 111 -24.44 -13.65 7.60
CA GLU A 111 -25.72 -12.99 7.29
C GLU A 111 -26.25 -13.52 5.95
N GLY A 112 -26.70 -14.78 6.01
CA GLY A 112 -27.37 -15.49 4.94
C GLY A 112 -28.17 -16.64 5.54
N VAL A 113 -29.25 -16.30 6.24
CA VAL A 113 -30.41 -17.17 6.50
C VAL A 113 -31.59 -16.56 5.77
#